data_AF-A0A945RTX1-F1
#
_entry.id   AF-A0A945RTX1-F1
#
_cell.length_a   1.000
_cell.length_b   1.000
_cell.length_c   1.000
_cell.angle_alpha   90.00
_cell.angle_beta   90.00
_cell.angle_gamma   90.00
#
_symmetry.space_group_name_H-M   'P 1'
#
loop_
_entity.id
_entity.type
_entity.pdbx_description
1 polymer ?
#
loop_
_entity_poly.entity_id
_entity_poly.type
_entity_poly.pdbx_seq_one_letter_code
_entity_poly.pdbx_strand_id
1 'polypeptide(L)'
;MKTYVLAGGCFWCLDAAYRVLSGVHSVVSGYTGGTGAHPTYEQICTGTTGHAEAVAVTLDPSVIPSDVILDAFFTMHDPRQLNRQGNDVGT
;
A
#
# COMPACT_ATOMS: atom_id res chain seq x y z
N MET A 1 17.75 4.35 -6.26
CA MET A 1 16.31 4.23 -5.96
C MET A 1 15.99 2.84 -5.46
N LYS A 2 15.07 2.74 -4.50
CA LYS A 2 14.53 1.48 -3.97
C LYS A 2 13.01 1.58 -3.97
N THR A 3 12.30 0.48 -4.19
CA THR A 3 10.83 0.47 -4.19
C THR A 3 10.32 -0.60 -3.24
N TYR A 4 9.33 -0.23 -2.42
CA TYR A 4 8.53 -1.17 -1.63
C TYR A 4 7.10 -1.21 -2.18
N VAL A 5 6.51 -2.39 -2.20
CA VAL A 5 5.07 -2.57 -2.47
C VAL A 5 4.42 -2.97 -1.16
N LEU A 6 3.52 -2.12 -0.67
CA LEU A 6 2.96 -2.22 0.69
C LEU A 6 1.43 -2.20 0.62
N ALA A 7 0.80 -3.19 1.24
CA ALA A 7 -0.65 -3.30 1.37
C ALA A 7 -1.02 -3.23 2.85
N GLY A 8 -1.84 -2.24 3.25
CA GLY A 8 -2.14 -1.96 4.66
C GLY A 8 -3.57 -1.48 4.92
N GLY A 9 -4.48 -1.67 3.97
CA GLY A 9 -5.83 -1.08 3.98
C GLY A 9 -6.02 -0.09 2.84
N CYS A 10 -6.90 0.90 3.02
CA CYS A 10 -7.20 1.90 2.00
C CYS A 10 -5.93 2.57 1.46
N PHE A 11 -5.65 2.37 0.17
CA PHE A 11 -4.44 2.88 -0.47
C PHE A 11 -4.37 4.43 -0.54
N TRP A 12 -5.49 5.15 -0.40
CA TRP A 12 -5.51 6.61 -0.40
C TRP A 12 -4.86 7.17 0.87
N CYS A 13 -5.08 6.50 2.01
CA CYS A 13 -4.45 6.87 3.28
C CYS A 13 -2.93 6.65 3.22
N LEU A 14 -2.49 5.50 2.71
CA LEU A 14 -1.07 5.20 2.53
C LEU A 14 -0.41 6.16 1.54
N ASP A 15 -1.06 6.39 0.40
CA ASP A 15 -0.57 7.29 -0.64
C ASP A 15 -0.32 8.71 -0.10
N ALA A 16 -1.32 9.28 0.58
CA ALA A 16 -1.21 10.60 1.18
C ALA A 16 -0.08 10.69 2.21
N ALA A 17 0.09 9.65 3.04
CA ALA A 17 1.10 9.64 4.10
C ALA A 17 2.54 9.50 3.57
N TYR A 18 2.76 8.71 2.51
CA TYR A 18 4.10 8.55 1.94
C TYR A 18 4.53 9.74 1.07
N ARG A 19 3.60 10.37 0.34
CA ARG A 19 3.92 11.48 -0.59
C ARG A 19 4.56 12.68 0.09
N VAL A 20 4.34 12.87 1.39
CA VAL A 20 4.88 14.02 2.15
C VAL A 20 6.26 13.75 2.73
N LEU A 21 6.78 12.51 2.65
CA LEU A 21 8.09 12.18 3.20
C LEU A 21 9.22 12.66 2.28
N SER A 22 10.16 13.41 2.84
CA SER A 22 11.37 13.82 2.12
C SER A 22 12.19 12.59 1.73
N GLY A 23 12.58 12.49 0.46
CA GLY A 23 13.28 11.32 -0.10
C GLY A 23 12.36 10.29 -0.76
N VAL A 24 11.03 10.43 -0.64
CA VAL A 24 10.08 9.68 -1.47
C VAL A 24 9.94 10.41 -2.82
N HIS A 25 10.21 9.68 -3.90
CA HIS A 25 10.16 10.20 -5.28
C HIS A 25 8.80 9.97 -5.93
N SER A 26 8.19 8.80 -5.70
CA SER A 26 6.88 8.48 -6.25
C SER A 26 6.12 7.52 -5.36
N VAL A 27 4.80 7.67 -5.39
CA VAL A 27 3.84 6.74 -4.79
C VAL A 27 2.80 6.44 -5.85
N VAL A 28 2.55 5.15 -6.10
CA VAL A 28 1.58 4.69 -7.09
C VAL A 28 0.61 3.72 -6.42
N SER A 29 -0.66 4.12 -6.33
CA SER A 29 -1.74 3.26 -5.86
C SER A 29 -2.12 2.22 -6.91
N GLY A 30 -2.36 0.99 -6.48
CA GLY A 30 -2.74 -0.11 -7.35
C GLY A 30 -3.14 -1.35 -6.57
N TYR A 31 -3.09 -2.51 -7.24
CA TYR A 31 -3.60 -3.77 -6.72
C TYR A 31 -2.61 -4.89 -6.95
N THR A 32 -2.43 -5.77 -5.96
CA THR A 32 -1.48 -6.89 -6.05
C THR A 32 -1.86 -8.04 -5.11
N GLY A 33 -1.16 -9.16 -5.19
CA GLY A 33 -1.35 -10.33 -4.32
C GLY A 33 -2.47 -11.29 -4.75
N GLY A 34 -3.32 -10.89 -5.68
CA GLY A 34 -4.44 -11.69 -6.18
C GLY A 34 -4.17 -12.45 -7.47
N THR A 35 -5.26 -12.86 -8.11
CA THR A 35 -5.27 -13.60 -9.38
C THR A 35 -5.95 -12.81 -10.50
N GLY A 36 -5.67 -13.18 -11.74
CA GLY A 36 -6.15 -12.46 -12.93
C GLY A 36 -5.27 -11.26 -13.28
N ALA A 37 -5.11 -11.03 -14.59
CA ALA A 37 -4.30 -9.94 -15.12
C ALA A 37 -5.14 -8.67 -15.30
N HIS A 38 -4.56 -7.51 -15.01
CA HIS A 38 -5.15 -6.19 -15.24
C HIS A 38 -6.58 -6.01 -14.67
N PRO A 39 -6.80 -6.26 -13.37
CA PRO A 39 -8.12 -6.11 -12.77
C PRO A 39 -8.58 -4.65 -12.79
N THR A 40 -9.88 -4.42 -12.98
CA THR A 40 -10.50 -3.11 -12.75
C THR A 40 -10.90 -2.95 -11.29
N TYR A 41 -11.08 -1.70 -10.85
CA TYR A 41 -11.53 -1.38 -9.48
C TYR A 41 -12.84 -2.11 -9.14
N GLU A 42 -13.80 -2.12 -10.06
CA GLU A 42 -15.10 -2.77 -9.87
C GLU A 42 -14.95 -4.28 -9.68
N GLN A 43 -14.03 -4.92 -10.40
CA GLN A 43 -13.75 -6.34 -10.22
C GLN A 43 -13.15 -6.62 -8.84
N ILE A 44 -12.29 -5.74 -8.35
CA ILE A 44 -11.66 -5.88 -7.03
C ILE A 44 -12.68 -5.69 -5.92
N CYS A 45 -13.58 -4.71 -6.03
CA CYS A 45 -14.65 -4.48 -5.07
C CYS A 45 -15.59 -5.69 -4.86
N THR A 46 -15.59 -6.68 -5.77
CA THR A 46 -16.32 -7.93 -5.56
C THR A 46 -15.69 -8.84 -4.49
N GLY A 47 -14.42 -8.63 -4.13
CA GLY A 47 -13.65 -9.48 -3.23
C GLY A 47 -13.22 -10.83 -3.83
N THR A 48 -13.55 -11.10 -5.10
CA THR A 48 -13.30 -12.43 -5.70
C THR A 48 -11.92 -12.58 -6.35
N THR A 49 -11.24 -11.46 -6.63
CA THR A 49 -9.95 -11.47 -7.33
C THR A 49 -8.79 -11.83 -6.40
N GLY A 50 -8.95 -11.62 -5.09
CA GLY A 50 -7.92 -11.79 -4.06
C GLY A 50 -6.83 -10.73 -4.10
N HIS A 51 -7.00 -9.64 -4.86
CA HIS A 51 -6.04 -8.54 -4.84
C HIS A 51 -6.28 -7.64 -3.63
N ALA A 52 -5.19 -7.27 -2.96
CA ALA A 52 -5.20 -6.23 -1.96
C ALA A 52 -4.91 -4.86 -2.60
N GLU A 53 -5.53 -3.82 -2.05
CA GLU A 53 -5.11 -2.43 -2.28
C GLU A 53 -3.67 -2.22 -1.75
N ALA A 54 -2.81 -1.68 -2.59
CA ALA A 54 -1.40 -1.47 -2.26
C ALA A 54 -0.87 -0.16 -2.85
N VAL A 55 0.26 0.30 -2.31
CA VAL A 55 1.06 1.39 -2.85
C VAL A 55 2.46 0.90 -3.21
N ALA A 56 2.95 1.29 -4.39
CA ALA A 56 4.36 1.18 -4.75
C ALA A 56 5.07 2.49 -4.38
N VAL A 57 5.89 2.47 -3.33
CA VAL A 57 6.63 3.62 -2.81
C VAL A 57 8.07 3.55 -3.29
N THR A 58 8.47 4.48 -4.16
CA THR A 58 9.85 4.59 -4.63
C THR A 58 10.58 5.71 -3.90
N LEU A 59 11.71 5.38 -3.28
CA LEU A 59 12.50 6.27 -2.45
C LEU A 59 13.97 6.33 -2.89
N ASP A 60 14.65 7.39 -2.46
CA ASP A 60 16.11 7.51 -2.47
C ASP A 60 16.68 7.16 -1.08
N PRO A 61 17.34 6.00 -0.92
CA PRO A 61 17.95 5.60 0.34
C PRO A 61 19.07 6.52 0.85
N SER A 62 19.60 7.41 0.01
CA SER A 62 20.59 8.41 0.42
C SER A 62 19.98 9.61 1.14
N VAL A 63 18.66 9.84 0.97
CA VAL A 63 17.91 10.93 1.61
C VAL A 63 17.08 10.41 2.77
N ILE A 64 16.44 9.24 2.61
CA ILE A 64 15.61 8.61 3.64
C ILE A 64 16.03 7.15 3.83
N PRO A 65 16.40 6.73 5.05
CA PRO A 65 16.68 5.33 5.35
C PRO A 65 15.50 4.43 4.99
N SER A 66 15.78 3.28 4.38
CA SER A 66 14.70 2.45 3.81
C SER A 66 13.82 1.77 4.85
N ASP A 67 14.32 1.61 6.07
CA ASP A 67 13.60 1.11 7.25
C ASP A 67 12.54 2.11 7.75
N VAL A 68 12.75 3.42 7.63
CA VAL A 68 11.74 4.45 7.97
C VAL A 68 10.43 4.23 7.19
N ILE A 69 10.51 3.72 5.96
CA ILE A 69 9.33 3.40 5.15
C ILE A 69 8.52 2.25 5.78
N LEU A 70 9.21 1.27 6.36
CA LEU A 70 8.62 0.14 7.07
C LEU A 70 8.12 0.56 8.45
N ASP A 71 8.85 1.41 9.17
CA ASP A 71 8.40 1.96 10.46
C ASP A 71 7.11 2.77 10.29
N ALA A 72 7.06 3.62 9.27
CA ALA A 72 5.85 4.34 8.90
C ALA A 72 4.73 3.35 8.56
N PHE A 73 5.00 2.33 7.76
CA PHE A 73 4.02 1.30 7.40
C PHE A 73 3.36 0.70 8.64
N PHE A 74 4.16 0.17 9.56
CA PHE A 74 3.65 -0.48 10.77
C PHE A 74 3.01 0.48 11.79
N THR A 75 3.23 1.79 11.63
CA THR A 75 2.59 2.83 12.46
C THR A 75 1.20 3.22 11.93
N MET A 76 1.00 3.18 10.61
CA MET A 76 -0.19 3.74 9.95
C MET A 76 -1.40 2.80 9.88
N HIS A 77 -1.22 1.51 10.16
CA HIS A 77 -2.27 0.50 10.04
C HIS A 77 -2.17 -0.50 11.20
N ASP A 78 -3.27 -1.19 11.53
CA ASP A 78 -3.24 -2.31 12.48
C ASP A 78 -2.97 -3.63 11.73
N PRO A 79 -1.75 -4.21 11.80
CA PRO A 79 -1.39 -5.44 11.08
C PRO A 79 -2.03 -6.71 11.67
N ARG A 80 -2.85 -6.58 12.74
CA ARG A 80 -3.51 -7.72 13.40
C ARG A 80 -4.96 -7.90 12.93
N GLN A 81 -5.44 -7.02 12.05
CA GLN A 81 -6.79 -7.08 11.49
C GLN A 81 -6.76 -7.91 10.20
N LEU A 82 -7.12 -9.19 10.30
CA LEU A 82 -7.24 -10.07 9.13
C LEU A 82 -8.37 -9.56 8.21
N ASN A 83 -8.04 -9.35 6.94
CA ASN A 83 -8.99 -8.96 5.88
C ASN A 83 -9.83 -7.71 6.24
N ARG A 84 -9.18 -6.75 6.89
CA ARG A 84 -9.82 -5.53 7.39
C ARG A 84 -8.79 -4.45 7.72
N GLN A 85 -9.16 -3.19 7.52
CA GLN A 85 -8.52 -2.06 8.16
C GLN A 85 -9.56 -1.03 8.64
N GLY A 86 -9.61 -0.78 9.95
CA GLY A 86 -10.59 0.16 10.51
C GLY A 86 -12.02 -0.32 10.24
N ASN A 87 -12.79 0.44 9.45
CA ASN A 87 -14.15 0.06 9.06
C ASN A 87 -14.23 -0.57 7.66
N ASP A 88 -13.13 -0.57 6.91
CA ASP A 88 -13.06 -1.20 5.59
C ASP A 88 -12.81 -2.70 5.77
N VAL A 89 -13.76 -3.53 5.32
CA VAL A 89 -13.72 -4.99 5.44
C VAL A 89 -13.66 -5.60 4.04
N GLY A 90 -12.66 -6.43 3.78
CA GLY A 90 -12.41 -6.98 2.45
C GLY A 90 -11.13 -7.81 2.36
N THR A 91 -11.00 -8.54 1.25
CA THR A 91 -9.92 -9.51 0.96
C THR A 91 -9.24 -9.18 -0.36
#